data_AF-A0A6V8KNA8-F1
#
_entry.id   AF-A0A6V8KNA8-F1
#
_cell.length_a   1.000
_cell.length_b   1.000
_cell.length_c   1.000
_cell.angle_alpha   90.00
_cell.angle_beta   90.00
_cell.angle_gamma   90.00
#
_symmetry.space_group_name_H-M   'P 1'
#
loop_
_entity.id
_entity.type
_entity.pdbx_description
1 polymer ?
#
loop_
_entity_poly.entity_id
_entity_poly.type
_entity_poly.pdbx_seq_one_letter_code
_entity_poly.pdbx_strand_id
1 'polypeptide(L)'
;MSTSVRVNTYTHATTHVATNMLRSVKQIIRESGLSTDKIRNQWGVLESGVATWLGSRHLKSLVLEVYDPGKPAGADLVGRFDFTIDYTYYGDGDGELWLDPDTVSYTVRKNGSYPSRCEYRIVAETASGRPDVAGWSSTTLRSTAGFTRHSVGTAIGGGSLGAGLSYYTRSS
;
A
#
# COMPACT_ATOMS: atom_id res chain seq x y z
N MET A 1 25.15 21.98 -31.61
CA MET A 1 24.34 20.80 -31.26
C MET A 1 23.95 20.92 -29.80
N SER A 2 22.67 21.15 -29.52
CA SER A 2 22.18 21.26 -28.13
C SER A 2 21.62 19.90 -27.73
N THR A 3 22.32 19.17 -26.87
CA THR A 3 21.81 17.93 -26.27
C THR A 3 20.74 18.29 -25.26
N SER A 4 19.46 18.23 -25.68
CA SER A 4 18.34 18.33 -24.77
C SER A 4 18.31 17.08 -23.89
N VAL A 5 18.76 17.21 -22.65
CA VAL A 5 18.56 16.19 -21.62
C VAL A 5 17.14 16.38 -21.10
N ARG A 6 16.18 15.61 -21.64
CA ARG A 6 14.90 15.38 -20.96
C ARG A 6 15.20 14.48 -19.76
N VAL A 7 15.53 15.10 -18.63
CA VAL A 7 15.73 14.38 -17.36
C VAL A 7 14.46 13.60 -17.04
N ASN A 8 14.64 12.39 -16.49
CA ASN A 8 13.62 11.41 -16.11
C ASN A 8 12.58 11.91 -15.08
N THR A 9 11.81 12.96 -15.39
CA THR A 9 10.75 13.49 -14.52
C THR A 9 9.76 12.39 -14.13
N TYR A 10 9.43 11.50 -15.08
CA TYR A 10 8.55 10.35 -14.84
C TYR A 10 9.07 9.36 -13.78
N THR A 11 10.34 8.98 -13.83
CA THR A 11 10.92 8.01 -12.87
C THR A 11 11.06 8.62 -11.48
N HIS A 12 11.41 9.91 -11.40
CA HIS A 12 11.49 10.63 -10.14
C HIS A 12 10.10 10.74 -9.46
N ALA A 13 9.05 11.03 -10.23
CA ALA A 13 7.68 11.05 -9.72
C ALA A 13 7.24 9.67 -9.19
N THR A 14 7.52 8.58 -9.91
CA THR A 14 7.07 7.24 -9.49
C THR A 14 7.76 6.73 -8.23
N THR A 15 9.07 6.99 -8.08
CA THR A 15 9.79 6.61 -6.86
C THR A 15 9.32 7.45 -5.68
N HIS A 16 9.11 8.75 -5.88
CA HIS A 16 8.59 9.63 -4.83
C HIS A 16 7.20 9.19 -4.34
N VAL A 17 6.29 8.88 -5.27
CA VAL A 17 4.97 8.29 -5.00
C VAL A 17 5.09 6.98 -4.22
N ALA A 18 5.98 6.07 -4.64
CA ALA A 18 6.21 4.80 -3.95
C ALA A 18 6.68 5.00 -2.50
N THR A 19 7.67 5.88 -2.30
CA THR A 19 8.19 6.23 -0.98
C THR A 19 7.08 6.78 -0.08
N ASN A 20 6.26 7.70 -0.58
CA ASN A 20 5.18 8.30 0.22
C ASN A 20 4.08 7.29 0.56
N MET A 21 3.69 6.42 -0.39
CA MET A 21 2.75 5.34 -0.10
C MET A 21 3.27 4.41 1.00
N LEU A 22 4.54 3.99 0.93
CA LEU A 22 5.15 3.15 1.96
C LEU A 22 5.30 3.85 3.32
N ARG A 23 5.50 5.17 3.33
CA ARG A 23 5.47 5.98 4.57
C ARG A 23 4.09 5.93 5.20
N SER A 24 3.03 6.06 4.42
CA SER A 24 1.66 5.94 4.92
C SER A 24 1.35 4.53 5.44
N VAL A 25 1.80 3.47 4.77
CA VAL A 25 1.71 2.09 5.28
C VAL A 25 2.44 1.96 6.62
N LYS A 26 3.66 2.49 6.73
CA LYS A 26 4.44 2.50 7.97
C LYS A 26 3.71 3.25 9.09
N GLN A 27 3.06 4.37 8.77
CA GLN A 27 2.26 5.13 9.73
C GLN A 27 1.08 4.30 10.24
N ILE A 28 0.32 3.63 9.36
CA ILE A 28 -0.76 2.72 9.76
C ILE A 28 -0.23 1.61 10.69
N ILE A 29 0.90 0.97 10.34
CA ILE A 29 1.52 -0.08 11.17
C ILE A 29 1.83 0.45 12.57
N ARG A 30 2.47 1.63 12.65
CA ARG A 30 2.85 2.27 13.92
C ARG A 30 1.62 2.62 14.75
N GLU A 31 0.64 3.27 14.16
CA GLU A 31 -0.58 3.70 14.86
C GLU A 31 -1.45 2.52 15.29
N SER A 32 -1.39 1.40 14.55
CA SER A 32 -2.12 0.18 14.91
C SER A 32 -1.45 -0.62 16.02
N GLY A 33 -0.28 -0.19 16.51
CA GLY A 33 0.47 -0.82 17.61
C GLY A 33 1.40 -1.97 17.19
N LEU A 34 1.67 -2.13 15.90
CA LEU A 34 2.54 -3.20 15.37
C LEU A 34 4.01 -2.74 15.27
N SER A 35 4.96 -3.69 15.31
CA SER A 35 6.39 -3.37 15.15
C SER A 35 6.71 -2.84 13.75
N THR A 36 7.48 -1.75 13.68
CA THR A 36 7.95 -1.19 12.39
C THR A 36 9.28 -1.78 11.91
N ASP A 37 9.85 -2.74 12.63
CA ASP A 37 11.17 -3.30 12.29
C ASP A 37 11.14 -4.06 10.96
N LYS A 38 10.09 -4.84 10.70
CA LYS A 38 9.95 -5.63 9.47
C LYS A 38 9.88 -4.74 8.23
N ILE A 39 9.02 -3.71 8.23
CA ILE A 39 8.94 -2.76 7.11
C ILE A 39 10.22 -1.95 6.93
N ARG A 40 10.91 -1.58 8.03
CA ARG A 40 12.20 -0.88 7.94
C ARG A 40 13.27 -1.76 7.28
N ASN A 41 13.37 -3.02 7.67
CA ASN A 41 14.35 -3.95 7.14
C ASN A 41 14.06 -4.34 5.68
N GLN A 42 12.80 -4.30 5.26
CA GLN A 42 12.36 -4.63 3.90
C GLN A 42 12.18 -3.39 3.01
N TRP A 43 12.49 -2.18 3.50
CA TRP A 43 12.17 -0.93 2.82
C TRP A 43 12.64 -0.90 1.37
N GLY A 44 13.92 -1.23 1.12
CA GLY A 44 14.50 -1.18 -0.23
C GLY A 44 13.82 -2.15 -1.21
N VAL A 45 13.43 -3.34 -0.75
CA VAL A 45 12.72 -4.33 -1.59
C VAL A 45 11.30 -3.86 -1.89
N LEU A 46 10.62 -3.30 -0.87
CA LEU A 46 9.26 -2.79 -1.01
C LEU A 46 9.22 -1.59 -1.96
N GLU A 47 10.10 -0.62 -1.77
CA GLU A 47 10.17 0.61 -2.58
C GLU A 47 10.51 0.29 -4.03
N SER A 48 11.50 -0.59 -4.26
CA SER A 48 11.88 -1.02 -5.60
C SER A 48 10.71 -1.71 -6.34
N GLY A 49 9.98 -2.62 -5.68
CA GLY A 49 8.83 -3.30 -6.27
C GLY A 49 7.68 -2.36 -6.58
N VAL A 50 7.29 -1.53 -5.61
CA VAL A 50 6.21 -0.57 -5.76
C VAL A 50 6.53 0.46 -6.85
N ALA A 51 7.74 1.04 -6.86
CA ALA A 51 8.16 2.01 -7.87
C ALA A 51 8.18 1.38 -9.28
N THR A 52 8.67 0.15 -9.42
CA THR A 52 8.71 -0.57 -10.71
C THR A 52 7.30 -0.81 -11.26
N TRP A 53 6.37 -1.25 -10.42
CA TRP A 53 5.00 -1.52 -10.86
C TRP A 53 4.14 -0.27 -11.03
N LEU A 54 4.42 0.81 -10.30
CA LEU A 54 3.82 2.12 -10.57
C LEU A 54 4.32 2.70 -11.90
N GLY A 55 5.64 2.69 -12.13
CA GLY A 55 6.24 3.23 -13.36
C GLY A 55 5.82 2.47 -14.62
N SER A 56 5.63 1.15 -14.50
CA SER A 56 5.09 0.32 -15.59
C SER A 56 3.56 0.27 -15.63
N ARG A 57 2.85 0.94 -14.70
CA ARG A 57 1.39 0.95 -14.56
C ARG A 57 0.74 -0.42 -14.34
N HIS A 58 1.49 -1.36 -13.77
CA HIS A 58 0.98 -2.68 -13.41
C HIS A 58 0.48 -2.75 -11.97
N LEU A 59 0.81 -1.81 -11.08
CA LEU A 59 0.37 -1.86 -9.69
C LEU A 59 -1.13 -1.53 -9.58
N LYS A 60 -1.96 -2.50 -9.24
CA LYS A 60 -3.41 -2.28 -9.05
C LYS A 60 -3.73 -1.85 -7.63
N SER A 61 -3.15 -2.54 -6.67
CA SER A 61 -3.31 -2.20 -5.26
C SER A 61 -2.11 -2.62 -4.44
N LEU A 62 -1.84 -1.90 -3.36
CA LEU A 62 -0.98 -2.35 -2.28
C LEU A 62 -1.86 -2.77 -1.12
N VAL A 63 -1.62 -3.96 -0.56
CA VAL A 63 -2.45 -4.54 0.49
C VAL A 63 -1.60 -4.80 1.72
N LEU A 64 -1.96 -4.19 2.85
CA LEU A 64 -1.43 -4.50 4.16
C LEU A 64 -2.38 -5.48 4.85
N GLU A 65 -1.92 -6.71 5.05
CA GLU A 65 -2.66 -7.70 5.84
C GLU A 65 -2.03 -7.84 7.22
N VAL A 66 -2.87 -7.75 8.25
CA VAL A 66 -2.54 -8.03 9.64
C VAL A 66 -3.17 -9.38 9.99
N TYR A 67 -2.37 -10.32 10.51
CA TYR A 67 -2.81 -11.68 10.80
C TYR A 67 -2.29 -12.18 12.16
N ASP A 68 -3.03 -13.09 12.76
CA ASP A 68 -2.65 -13.78 14.00
C ASP A 68 -2.03 -15.14 13.64
N PRO A 69 -0.71 -15.31 13.80
CA PRO A 69 -0.04 -16.58 13.47
C PRO A 69 -0.50 -17.76 14.35
N GLY A 70 -1.19 -17.49 15.47
CA GLY A 70 -1.77 -18.53 16.32
C GLY A 70 -3.09 -19.11 15.81
N LYS A 71 -3.66 -18.58 14.72
CA LYS A 71 -4.93 -19.05 14.13
C LYS A 71 -4.67 -19.88 12.86
N PRO A 72 -5.57 -20.82 12.53
CA PRO A 72 -5.46 -21.60 11.30
C PRO A 72 -5.57 -20.71 10.05
N ALA A 73 -4.86 -21.09 9.00
CA ALA A 73 -4.87 -20.39 7.72
C ALA A 73 -6.31 -20.26 7.19
N GLY A 74 -6.71 -19.03 6.85
CA GLY A 74 -8.07 -18.72 6.38
C GLY A 74 -9.00 -18.15 7.45
N ALA A 75 -8.62 -18.23 8.73
CA ALA A 75 -9.27 -17.51 9.84
C ALA A 75 -8.27 -16.63 10.63
N ASP A 76 -7.05 -16.52 10.12
CA ASP A 76 -5.92 -15.82 10.71
C ASP A 76 -5.90 -14.32 10.41
N LEU A 77 -6.63 -13.85 9.40
CA LEU A 77 -6.78 -12.42 9.14
C LEU A 77 -7.43 -11.71 10.33
N VAL A 78 -6.80 -10.63 10.79
CA VAL A 78 -7.29 -9.77 11.87
C VAL A 78 -7.71 -8.41 11.32
N GLY A 79 -6.98 -7.91 10.33
CA GLY A 79 -7.32 -6.67 9.64
C GLY A 79 -6.63 -6.59 8.28
N ARG A 80 -7.20 -5.79 7.38
CA ARG A 80 -6.66 -5.59 6.04
C ARG A 80 -6.88 -4.14 5.60
N PHE A 81 -5.87 -3.56 4.96
CA PHE A 81 -5.93 -2.24 4.35
C PHE A 81 -5.51 -2.34 2.89
N ASP A 82 -6.36 -1.85 2.00
CA ASP A 82 -6.15 -1.87 0.56
C ASP A 82 -5.96 -0.43 0.07
N PHE A 83 -4.81 -0.16 -0.52
CA PHE A 83 -4.49 1.07 -1.24
C PHE A 83 -4.67 0.80 -2.73
N THR A 84 -5.82 1.15 -3.28
CA THR A 84 -6.14 0.95 -4.70
C THR A 84 -5.60 2.11 -5.52
N ILE A 85 -4.87 1.84 -6.59
CA ILE A 85 -4.30 2.88 -7.47
C ILE A 85 -5.26 3.14 -8.63
N ASP A 86 -5.59 4.41 -8.86
CA ASP A 86 -6.38 4.86 -10.00
C ASP A 86 -5.49 5.66 -10.98
N TYR A 87 -5.23 5.05 -12.15
CA TYR A 87 -4.43 5.63 -13.22
C TYR A 87 -5.23 6.55 -14.17
N THR A 88 -6.53 6.72 -13.96
CA THR A 88 -7.35 7.62 -14.82
C THR A 88 -7.09 9.10 -14.54
N TYR A 89 -6.46 9.42 -13.41
CA TYR A 89 -6.21 10.80 -12.99
C TYR A 89 -4.95 11.47 -13.59
N TYR A 90 -4.17 10.78 -14.44
CA TYR A 90 -2.93 11.34 -15.01
C TYR A 90 -3.18 12.51 -15.98
N GLY A 91 -3.17 13.74 -15.48
CA GLY A 91 -2.84 14.93 -16.26
C GLY A 91 -1.43 15.39 -15.90
N ASP A 92 -0.45 15.15 -16.77
CA ASP A 92 0.91 15.74 -16.92
C ASP A 92 1.69 16.25 -15.68
N GLY A 93 1.32 15.89 -14.46
CA GLY A 93 1.84 16.43 -13.21
C GLY A 93 2.69 15.46 -12.41
N ASP A 94 3.61 16.01 -11.62
CA ASP A 94 4.37 15.31 -10.59
C ASP A 94 3.43 14.95 -9.42
N GLY A 95 2.65 13.88 -9.57
CA GLY A 95 1.63 13.51 -8.58
C GLY A 95 2.21 13.19 -7.21
N GLU A 96 1.70 13.86 -6.18
CA GLU A 96 2.07 13.60 -4.79
C GLU A 96 1.07 12.64 -4.15
N LEU A 97 1.44 11.37 -4.06
CA LEU A 97 0.58 10.35 -3.45
C LEU A 97 0.86 10.26 -1.95
N TRP A 98 0.17 11.06 -1.14
CA TRP A 98 0.24 10.97 0.32
C TRP A 98 -1.15 10.79 0.91
N LEU A 99 -1.24 9.88 1.88
CA LEU A 99 -2.43 9.78 2.71
C LEU A 99 -2.41 10.87 3.75
N ASP A 100 -3.55 11.53 3.89
CA ASP A 100 -3.76 12.45 4.97
C ASP A 100 -3.60 11.73 6.34
N PRO A 101 -2.71 12.22 7.23
CA PRO A 101 -2.46 11.62 8.54
C PRO A 101 -3.72 11.46 9.39
N ASP A 102 -4.68 12.40 9.30
CA ASP A 102 -5.93 12.33 10.04
C ASP A 102 -6.82 11.22 9.49
N THR A 103 -6.78 10.99 8.16
CA THR A 103 -7.47 9.88 7.52
C THR A 103 -6.90 8.53 7.96
N VAL A 104 -5.57 8.43 8.07
CA VAL A 104 -4.88 7.24 8.62
C VAL A 104 -5.29 7.02 10.08
N SER A 105 -5.17 8.05 10.92
CA SER A 105 -5.54 7.98 12.33
C SER A 105 -7.01 7.66 12.57
N TYR A 106 -7.93 8.22 11.76
CA TYR A 106 -9.35 7.88 11.83
C TYR A 106 -9.59 6.41 11.49
N THR A 107 -8.95 5.92 10.42
CA THR A 107 -9.09 4.53 9.96
C THR A 107 -8.56 3.56 11.00
N VAL A 108 -7.39 3.84 11.58
CA VAL A 108 -6.79 3.01 12.64
C VAL A 108 -7.64 3.02 13.90
N ARG A 109 -8.12 4.20 14.35
CA ARG A 109 -9.01 4.31 15.52
C ARG A 109 -10.29 3.49 15.36
N LYS A 110 -10.84 3.42 14.15
CA LYS A 110 -12.03 2.59 13.87
C LYS A 110 -11.73 1.09 13.79
N ASN A 111 -10.55 0.71 13.32
CA ASN A 111 -10.14 -0.69 13.24
C ASN A 111 -9.66 -1.24 14.60
N GLY A 112 -9.35 -0.35 15.54
CA GLY A 112 -8.82 -0.70 16.85
C GLY A 112 -7.31 -0.96 16.83
N SER A 113 -6.73 -1.22 18.02
CA SER A 113 -5.36 -1.68 18.13
C SER A 113 -5.27 -3.18 17.90
N TYR A 114 -4.23 -3.64 17.22
CA TYR A 114 -3.98 -5.07 17.06
C TYR A 114 -3.17 -5.61 18.25
N PRO A 115 -3.44 -6.85 18.71
CA PRO A 115 -2.60 -7.51 19.69
C PRO A 115 -1.15 -7.59 19.22
N SER A 116 -0.18 -7.43 20.13
CA SER A 116 1.27 -7.46 19.82
C SER A 116 1.76 -8.76 19.19
N ARG A 117 1.03 -9.86 19.39
CA ARG A 117 1.31 -11.16 18.75
C ARG A 117 0.95 -11.20 17.26
N CYS A 118 0.20 -10.23 16.77
CA CYS A 118 -0.18 -10.18 15.36
C CYS A 118 1.04 -9.79 14.52
N GLU A 119 1.17 -10.44 13.38
CA GLU A 119 2.13 -10.09 12.37
C GLU A 119 1.44 -9.38 11.20
N TYR A 120 2.24 -8.79 10.31
CA TYR A 120 1.73 -8.23 9.07
C TYR A 120 2.56 -8.66 7.87
N ARG A 121 1.94 -8.59 6.69
CA ARG A 121 2.62 -8.68 5.39
C ARG A 121 2.06 -7.64 4.43
N ILE A 122 2.91 -7.24 3.50
CA ILE A 122 2.54 -6.32 2.41
C ILE A 122 2.49 -7.15 1.13
N VAL A 123 1.39 -7.07 0.41
CA VAL A 123 1.15 -7.78 -0.84
C VAL A 123 0.80 -6.76 -1.91
N ALA A 124 1.40 -6.87 -3.09
CA ALA A 124 1.05 -6.03 -4.22
C ALA A 124 0.17 -6.80 -5.20
N GLU A 125 -1.04 -6.32 -5.43
CA GLU A 125 -1.84 -6.80 -6.56
C GLU A 125 -1.36 -6.11 -7.82
N THR A 126 -1.07 -6.91 -8.83
CA THR A 126 -0.44 -6.45 -10.06
C THR A 126 -1.18 -7.00 -11.29
N ALA A 127 -1.20 -6.22 -12.37
CA ALA A 127 -1.73 -6.65 -13.66
C ALA A 127 -0.84 -7.74 -14.30
N SER A 128 -1.44 -8.52 -15.21
CA SER A 128 -0.70 -9.45 -16.06
C SER A 128 0.33 -8.70 -16.91
N GLY A 129 1.49 -9.31 -17.15
CA GLY A 129 2.57 -8.69 -17.93
C GLY A 129 3.51 -7.78 -17.11
N ARG A 130 3.34 -7.74 -15.77
CA ARG A 130 4.24 -7.00 -14.90
C ARG A 130 5.69 -7.47 -15.05
N PRO A 131 6.67 -6.56 -14.92
CA PRO A 131 8.06 -6.96 -14.75
C PRO A 131 8.27 -7.70 -13.41
N ASP A 132 9.11 -8.73 -13.43
CA ASP A 132 9.55 -9.40 -12.21
C ASP A 132 10.53 -8.52 -11.42
N VAL A 133 10.37 -8.52 -10.10
CA VAL A 133 11.21 -7.74 -9.18
C VAL A 133 11.82 -8.68 -8.16
N ALA A 134 13.16 -8.65 -8.03
CA ALA A 134 13.87 -9.48 -7.06
C ALA A 134 13.38 -9.22 -5.63
N GLY A 135 13.23 -10.28 -4.84
CA GLY A 135 12.70 -10.22 -3.47
C GLY A 135 11.18 -10.24 -3.37
N TRP A 136 10.46 -10.20 -4.49
CA TRP A 136 9.02 -10.43 -4.54
C TRP A 136 8.70 -11.84 -5.05
N SER A 137 7.63 -12.43 -4.52
CA SER A 137 7.13 -13.72 -4.96
C SER A 137 5.60 -13.69 -5.04
N SER A 138 5.04 -14.58 -5.87
CA SER A 138 3.60 -14.71 -6.00
C SER A 138 2.98 -15.28 -4.72
N THR A 139 1.88 -14.69 -4.26
CA THR A 139 1.10 -15.15 -3.11
C THR A 139 -0.39 -14.93 -3.37
N THR A 140 -1.24 -15.63 -2.62
CA THR A 140 -2.67 -15.33 -2.52
C THR A 140 -2.95 -14.49 -1.27
N LEU A 141 -3.96 -13.64 -1.37
CA LEU A 141 -4.46 -12.88 -0.23
C LEU A 141 -5.17 -13.81 0.77
N ARG A 142 -5.17 -13.40 2.04
CA ARG A 142 -5.91 -14.10 3.09
C ARG A 142 -7.41 -13.91 2.91
N SER A 143 -8.16 -14.89 3.37
CA SER A 143 -9.62 -14.86 3.33
C SER A 143 -10.16 -13.66 4.11
N THR A 144 -11.05 -12.91 3.46
CA THR A 144 -11.84 -11.83 4.06
C THR A 144 -13.24 -12.30 4.44
N ALA A 145 -13.46 -13.60 4.60
CA ALA A 145 -14.75 -14.14 5.02
C ALA A 145 -15.13 -13.60 6.41
N GLY A 146 -16.33 -13.03 6.53
CA GLY A 146 -16.81 -12.39 7.77
C GLY A 146 -16.25 -10.99 8.03
N PHE A 147 -15.60 -10.38 7.03
CA PHE A 147 -15.17 -8.97 7.10
C PHE A 147 -16.08 -8.07 6.25
N THR A 148 -16.31 -6.86 6.76
CA THR A 148 -16.98 -5.78 6.04
C THR A 148 -15.91 -4.83 5.50
N ARG A 149 -15.97 -4.55 4.19
CA ARG A 149 -15.10 -3.56 3.54
C ARG A 149 -15.66 -2.16 3.75
N HIS A 150 -14.84 -1.26 4.27
CA HIS A 150 -15.14 0.15 4.42
C HIS A 150 -14.22 0.98 3.53
N SER A 151 -14.80 1.69 2.58
CA SER A 151 -14.07 2.64 1.73
C SER A 151 -13.96 3.98 2.45
N VAL A 152 -12.75 4.53 2.56
CA VAL A 152 -12.49 5.86 3.12
C VAL A 152 -12.58 6.96 2.04
N GLY A 153 -12.83 6.56 0.79
CA GLY A 153 -12.87 7.45 -0.38
C GLY A 153 -11.48 7.67 -0.98
N THR A 154 -11.35 8.70 -1.81
CA THR A 154 -10.07 9.20 -2.33
C THR A 154 -9.31 9.87 -1.19
N ALA A 155 -8.74 9.05 -0.31
CA ALA A 155 -7.95 9.49 0.84
C ALA A 155 -6.58 10.07 0.44
N ILE A 156 -6.31 10.11 -0.87
CA ILE A 156 -5.01 10.37 -1.44
C ILE A 156 -5.19 11.35 -2.59
N GLY A 157 -4.90 12.62 -2.31
CA GLY A 157 -5.06 13.73 -3.23
C GLY A 157 -3.79 14.57 -3.30
N GLY A 158 -2.96 14.29 -4.30
CA GLY A 158 -1.95 15.22 -4.80
C GLY A 158 -1.90 15.08 -6.32
N GLY A 159 -1.99 16.23 -7.00
CA GLY A 159 -2.46 16.35 -8.37
C GLY A 159 -1.94 15.27 -9.34
N SER A 160 -2.87 14.56 -9.97
CA SER A 160 -2.70 13.59 -11.07
C SER A 160 -2.59 12.08 -10.76
N LEU A 161 -2.51 11.64 -9.51
CA LEU A 161 -2.71 10.23 -9.15
C LEU A 161 -3.76 10.10 -8.03
N GLY A 162 -4.85 9.40 -8.31
CA GLY A 162 -5.83 9.05 -7.29
C GLY A 162 -5.45 7.72 -6.66
N ALA A 163 -5.51 7.63 -5.33
CA ALA A 163 -5.55 6.31 -4.70
C ALA A 163 -6.63 6.26 -3.61
N GLY A 164 -7.34 5.14 -3.59
CA GLY A 164 -8.41 4.88 -2.65
C GLY A 164 -7.88 4.07 -1.48
N LEU A 165 -8.24 4.45 -0.25
CA LEU A 165 -8.00 3.62 0.93
C LEU A 165 -9.28 2.87 1.28
N SER A 166 -9.17 1.56 1.45
CA SER A 166 -10.22 0.73 2.03
C SER A 166 -9.66 -0.09 3.18
N TYR A 167 -10.46 -0.32 4.21
CA TYR A 167 -10.09 -1.18 5.33
C TYR A 167 -11.18 -2.21 5.60
N TYR A 168 -10.79 -3.35 6.14
CA TYR A 168 -11.68 -4.44 6.48
C TYR A 168 -11.73 -4.57 8.00
N THR A 169 -12.95 -4.55 8.54
CA THR A 169 -13.22 -4.84 9.94
C THR A 169 -14.06 -6.11 10.03
N ARG A 170 -13.92 -6.88 11.10
CA ARG A 170 -14.79 -8.04 11.32
C ARG A 170 -16.15 -7.52 11.79
N SER A 171 -17.22 -7.91 11.11
CA SER A 171 -18.57 -7.66 11.62
C SER A 171 -18.70 -8.40 12.95
N SER A 172 -18.88 -7.64 14.04
CA SER A 172 -19.13 -8.16 15.39
C SER A 172 -20.41 -9.00 15.43
#